data_AF-A0A8J3KP78-F1
#
_entry.id   AF-A0A8J3KP78-F1
#
_cell.length_a   1.000
_cell.length_b   1.000
_cell.length_c   1.000
_cell.angle_alpha   90.00
_cell.angle_beta   90.00
_cell.angle_gamma   90.00
#
_symmetry.space_group_name_H-M   'P 1'
#
loop_
_entity.id
_entity.type
_entity.pdbx_description
1 polymer ?
#
loop_
_entity_poly.entity_id
_entity_poly.type
_entity_poly.pdbx_seq_one_letter_code
_entity_poly.pdbx_strand_id
1 'polypeptide(L)'
;MTDRVEIRELWRLTWRDVDPAARPAFDPAGVAEVVRSLPPAAEVPQPGADQWLVDFWYDRMTEALVGHLGDWVVGWWYTLAMEDFQDRGVIPVWRGHRPPVTTPDQTLTRIAEAVVAWHELLVELATDARGRFAAAASPAADGTGEPPAWRAVQGRGRVSVYPAFRERPLPHPWELSWADAETLDGVFDPDTVPVVVSGLVAASQPPSAQADWRLRELWLESISAGLVERYGRWAVGWRWSVGEGDLDGGPVGSWCCLSHSAETPEATAAGIAAALVEWREWLDDLAERFDRFLPLPADDVDGWERAVAHLVTAVGDRTQYESGWYDCCKTVLGWLLEAAGIEPERRKDLLEHAVSGRFASWVEPARAVVESVAEDLARRVAVDHA
;
A
#
# COMPACT_ATOMS: atom_id res chain seq x y z
N MET A 1 -15.51 2.57 -15.36
CA MET A 1 -14.93 2.10 -14.08
C MET A 1 -15.11 0.59 -14.03
N THR A 2 -14.48 -0.13 -14.96
CA THR A 2 -14.92 -1.49 -15.34
C THR A 2 -13.78 -2.32 -15.95
N ASP A 3 -12.57 -2.25 -15.39
CA ASP A 3 -11.46 -3.13 -15.79
C ASP A 3 -10.80 -3.85 -14.60
N ARG A 4 -11.48 -3.89 -13.45
CA ARG A 4 -11.24 -5.01 -12.53
C ARG A 4 -12.05 -6.16 -13.08
N VAL A 5 -11.39 -7.14 -13.70
CA VAL A 5 -11.97 -8.48 -13.70
C VAL A 5 -12.12 -8.86 -12.23
N GLU A 6 -13.36 -8.98 -11.80
CA GLU A 6 -13.69 -9.41 -10.44
C GLU A 6 -13.33 -10.91 -10.36
N ILE A 7 -12.04 -11.20 -10.20
CA ILE A 7 -11.54 -12.54 -9.95
C ILE A 7 -12.23 -12.98 -8.65
N ARG A 8 -13.12 -13.97 -8.74
CA ARG A 8 -13.85 -14.47 -7.58
C ARG A 8 -12.84 -14.94 -6.54
N GLU A 9 -12.86 -14.32 -5.38
CA GLU A 9 -12.00 -14.73 -4.28
C GLU A 9 -12.24 -16.21 -3.93
N LEU A 10 -11.19 -16.98 -3.62
CA LEU A 10 -11.30 -18.42 -3.35
C LEU A 10 -12.37 -18.73 -2.30
N TRP A 11 -12.50 -17.89 -1.27
CA TRP A 11 -13.49 -18.06 -0.19
C TRP A 11 -14.93 -17.74 -0.60
N ARG A 12 -15.16 -17.18 -1.79
CA ARG A 12 -16.49 -17.00 -2.39
C ARG A 12 -16.91 -18.15 -3.28
N LEU A 13 -16.01 -19.09 -3.62
CA LEU A 13 -16.34 -20.26 -4.40
C LEU A 13 -17.15 -21.26 -3.56
N THR A 14 -18.16 -21.87 -4.15
CA THR A 14 -18.89 -23.01 -3.58
C THR A 14 -18.25 -24.32 -4.03
N TRP A 15 -18.61 -25.45 -3.40
CA TRP A 15 -18.12 -26.76 -3.90
C TRP A 15 -18.45 -26.96 -5.38
N ARG A 16 -19.65 -26.54 -5.83
CA ARG A 16 -20.05 -26.62 -7.23
C ARG A 16 -19.09 -25.87 -8.17
N ASP A 17 -18.54 -24.77 -7.71
CA ASP A 17 -17.58 -23.98 -8.49
C ASP A 17 -16.21 -24.67 -8.60
N VAL A 18 -15.85 -25.59 -7.69
CA VAL A 18 -14.53 -26.25 -7.68
C VAL A 18 -14.57 -27.77 -7.87
N ASP A 19 -15.76 -28.38 -7.97
CA ASP A 19 -15.92 -29.84 -8.05
C ASP A 19 -15.14 -30.43 -9.25
N PRO A 20 -14.08 -31.24 -9.02
CA PRO A 20 -13.31 -31.83 -10.12
C PRO A 20 -14.15 -32.81 -10.96
N ALA A 21 -15.21 -33.41 -10.40
CA ALA A 21 -16.10 -34.31 -11.16
C ALA A 21 -16.90 -33.57 -12.25
N ALA A 22 -17.11 -32.25 -12.08
CA ALA A 22 -17.71 -31.41 -13.10
C ALA A 22 -16.75 -31.10 -14.26
N ARG A 23 -15.50 -31.59 -14.22
CA ARG A 23 -14.40 -31.24 -15.14
C ARG A 23 -13.67 -32.46 -15.71
N PRO A 24 -14.38 -33.45 -16.30
CA PRO A 24 -13.75 -34.67 -16.81
C PRO A 24 -12.77 -34.44 -17.97
N ALA A 25 -12.76 -33.24 -18.55
CA ALA A 25 -11.88 -32.85 -19.65
C ALA A 25 -10.58 -32.17 -19.21
N PHE A 26 -10.34 -31.98 -17.91
CA PHE A 26 -9.07 -31.42 -17.45
C PHE A 26 -7.94 -32.43 -17.69
N ASP A 27 -6.95 -32.03 -18.49
CA ASP A 27 -5.75 -32.83 -18.80
C ASP A 27 -4.53 -32.25 -18.09
N PRO A 28 -4.05 -32.86 -16.99
CA PRO A 28 -2.85 -32.42 -16.29
C PRO A 28 -1.59 -32.34 -17.17
N ALA A 29 -1.46 -33.20 -18.19
CA ALA A 29 -0.29 -33.22 -19.06
C ALA A 29 -0.25 -32.02 -20.02
N GLY A 30 -1.43 -31.52 -20.43
CA GLY A 30 -1.57 -30.36 -21.31
C GLY A 30 -1.45 -29.00 -20.63
N VAL A 31 -1.53 -28.92 -19.29
CA VAL A 31 -1.54 -27.64 -18.56
C VAL A 31 -0.32 -26.77 -18.86
N ALA A 32 0.86 -27.38 -19.01
CA ALA A 32 2.08 -26.63 -19.29
C ALA A 32 2.08 -25.98 -20.68
N GLU A 33 1.39 -26.56 -21.66
CA GLU A 33 1.17 -25.95 -22.97
C GLU A 33 0.17 -24.79 -22.85
N VAL A 34 -0.94 -25.01 -22.13
CA VAL A 34 -1.94 -23.98 -21.85
C VAL A 34 -1.28 -22.75 -21.23
N VAL A 35 -0.57 -22.90 -20.11
CA VAL A 35 0.08 -21.78 -19.39
C VAL A 35 1.02 -20.98 -20.30
N ARG A 36 1.82 -21.66 -21.14
CA ARG A 36 2.74 -20.99 -22.07
C ARG A 36 2.03 -20.28 -23.23
N SER A 37 0.82 -20.73 -23.58
CA SER A 37 0.01 -20.11 -24.63
C SER A 37 -0.75 -18.86 -24.17
N LEU A 38 -0.87 -18.64 -22.85
CA LEU A 38 -1.59 -17.49 -22.32
C LEU A 38 -0.85 -16.18 -22.62
N PRO A 39 -1.54 -15.09 -22.96
CA PRO A 39 -0.89 -13.82 -23.28
C PRO A 39 0.11 -13.30 -22.22
N PRO A 40 -0.19 -13.35 -20.90
CA PRO A 40 0.77 -12.92 -19.87
C PRO A 40 2.06 -13.76 -19.82
N ALA A 41 2.11 -14.93 -20.44
CA ALA A 41 3.31 -15.77 -20.48
C ALA A 41 4.46 -15.13 -21.28
N ALA A 42 4.17 -14.21 -22.20
CA ALA A 42 5.19 -13.44 -22.90
C ALA A 42 5.77 -12.29 -22.05
N GLU A 43 5.14 -11.99 -20.92
CA GLU A 43 5.41 -10.81 -20.08
C GLU A 43 5.93 -11.21 -18.68
N VAL A 44 6.58 -12.39 -18.56
CA VAL A 44 7.13 -12.83 -17.27
C VAL A 44 8.12 -11.76 -16.75
N PRO A 45 7.91 -11.21 -15.54
CA PRO A 45 8.83 -10.24 -14.96
C PRO A 45 10.23 -10.82 -14.83
N GLN A 46 11.25 -9.95 -14.87
CA GLN A 46 12.63 -10.38 -14.62
C GLN A 46 12.81 -10.80 -13.15
N PRO A 47 13.73 -11.73 -12.84
CA PRO A 47 14.13 -11.99 -11.46
C PRO A 47 14.52 -10.70 -10.74
N GLY A 48 13.96 -10.46 -9.54
CA GLY A 48 14.21 -9.24 -8.78
C GLY A 48 13.42 -8.01 -9.24
N ALA A 49 12.47 -8.18 -10.17
CA ALA A 49 11.48 -7.15 -10.47
C ALA A 49 10.71 -6.75 -9.22
N ASP A 50 10.17 -5.54 -9.23
CA ASP A 50 9.34 -5.02 -8.15
C ASP A 50 8.17 -5.96 -7.83
N GLN A 51 7.90 -6.16 -6.54
CA GLN A 51 6.89 -7.10 -6.07
C GLN A 51 5.48 -6.73 -6.57
N TRP A 52 5.17 -5.45 -6.76
CA TRP A 52 3.87 -5.03 -7.28
C TRP A 52 3.71 -5.41 -8.75
N LEU A 53 4.80 -5.39 -9.52
CA LEU A 53 4.78 -5.81 -10.91
C LEU A 53 4.59 -7.32 -11.00
N VAL A 54 5.26 -8.06 -10.12
CA VAL A 54 5.09 -9.51 -9.97
C VAL A 54 3.65 -9.86 -9.58
N ASP A 55 3.07 -9.13 -8.63
CA ASP A 55 1.70 -9.31 -8.17
C ASP A 55 0.68 -9.01 -9.27
N PHE A 56 0.85 -7.89 -9.98
CA PHE A 56 0.02 -7.53 -11.12
C PHE A 56 0.10 -8.59 -12.23
N TRP A 57 1.29 -9.08 -12.54
CA TRP A 57 1.48 -10.15 -13.51
C TRP A 57 0.79 -11.44 -13.08
N TYR A 58 0.89 -11.83 -11.80
CA TYR A 58 0.21 -13.01 -11.29
C TYR A 58 -1.33 -12.89 -11.34
N ASP A 59 -1.89 -11.72 -11.08
CA ASP A 59 -3.33 -11.48 -11.21
C ASP A 59 -3.77 -11.67 -12.68
N ARG A 60 -3.03 -11.10 -13.65
CA ARG A 60 -3.29 -11.30 -15.08
C ARG A 60 -3.14 -12.75 -15.52
N MET A 61 -2.15 -13.46 -14.99
CA MET A 61 -2.00 -14.89 -15.24
C MET A 61 -3.19 -15.68 -14.69
N THR A 62 -3.66 -15.34 -13.48
CA THR A 62 -4.84 -15.95 -12.86
C THR A 62 -6.09 -15.70 -13.68
N GLU A 63 -6.29 -14.47 -14.15
CA GLU A 63 -7.39 -14.10 -15.03
C GLU A 63 -7.36 -14.91 -16.34
N ALA A 64 -6.20 -14.97 -17.01
CA ALA A 64 -6.06 -15.74 -18.24
C ALA A 64 -6.30 -17.24 -18.03
N LEU A 65 -5.86 -17.78 -16.89
CA LEU A 65 -6.16 -19.15 -16.48
C LEU A 65 -7.65 -19.35 -16.25
N VAL A 66 -8.33 -18.45 -15.54
CA VAL A 66 -9.79 -18.50 -15.32
C VAL A 66 -10.55 -18.44 -16.64
N GLY A 67 -10.13 -17.57 -17.57
CA GLY A 67 -10.72 -17.49 -18.90
C GLY A 67 -10.57 -18.77 -19.73
N HIS A 68 -9.50 -19.53 -19.52
CA HIS A 68 -9.21 -20.75 -20.28
C HIS A 68 -9.73 -22.03 -19.61
N LEU A 69 -9.60 -22.15 -18.28
CA LEU A 69 -9.89 -23.36 -17.50
C LEU A 69 -11.16 -23.22 -16.64
N GLY A 70 -11.68 -22.00 -16.45
CA GLY A 70 -12.84 -21.69 -15.62
C GLY A 70 -12.51 -21.31 -14.17
N ASP A 71 -13.50 -20.78 -13.45
CA ASP A 71 -13.36 -20.16 -12.11
C ASP A 71 -12.63 -21.01 -11.06
N TRP A 72 -12.71 -22.34 -11.14
CA TRP A 72 -12.08 -23.23 -10.16
C TRP A 72 -10.58 -23.01 -10.01
N VAL A 73 -9.92 -22.55 -11.07
CA VAL A 73 -8.46 -22.40 -11.09
C VAL A 73 -8.00 -21.21 -10.27
N VAL A 74 -8.86 -20.30 -9.81
CA VAL A 74 -8.44 -19.14 -9.01
C VAL A 74 -7.65 -19.53 -7.74
N GLY A 75 -7.86 -20.76 -7.27
CA GLY A 75 -7.12 -21.31 -6.14
C GLY A 75 -5.69 -21.77 -6.45
N TRP A 76 -5.20 -21.69 -7.69
CA TRP A 76 -3.99 -22.38 -8.16
C TRP A 76 -2.71 -22.10 -7.36
N TRP A 77 -2.60 -20.92 -6.74
CA TRP A 77 -1.49 -20.54 -5.88
C TRP A 77 -1.73 -20.83 -4.38
N TYR A 78 -2.79 -21.55 -4.01
CA TYR A 78 -3.09 -21.92 -2.63
C TYR A 78 -2.80 -23.41 -2.39
N THR A 79 -2.36 -23.70 -1.16
CA THR A 79 -2.25 -25.04 -0.62
C THR A 79 -2.88 -25.13 0.76
N LEU A 80 -3.01 -26.33 1.30
CA LEU A 80 -3.52 -26.58 2.64
C LEU A 80 -2.40 -27.09 3.56
N ALA A 81 -2.21 -26.39 4.67
CA ALA A 81 -1.38 -26.85 5.78
C ALA A 81 -2.28 -27.31 6.93
N MET A 82 -1.96 -28.46 7.54
CA MET A 82 -2.60 -28.90 8.78
C MET A 82 -1.81 -28.33 9.96
N GLU A 83 -2.42 -27.45 10.74
CA GLU A 83 -1.76 -26.75 11.84
C GLU A 83 -2.40 -27.11 13.18
N ASP A 84 -1.57 -27.46 14.16
CA ASP A 84 -2.00 -27.80 15.51
C ASP A 84 -2.04 -26.54 16.39
N PHE A 85 -3.23 -26.17 16.85
CA PHE A 85 -3.44 -25.06 17.77
C PHE A 85 -3.79 -25.59 19.16
N GLN A 86 -3.07 -25.11 20.17
CA GLN A 86 -3.15 -25.59 21.56
C GLN A 86 -4.59 -25.73 22.11
N ASP A 87 -5.52 -24.87 21.69
CA ASP A 87 -6.91 -24.87 22.17
C ASP A 87 -7.96 -25.36 21.14
N ARG A 88 -7.54 -25.72 19.92
CA ARG A 88 -8.47 -26.04 18.81
C ARG A 88 -8.11 -27.32 18.07
N GLY A 89 -6.99 -27.95 18.42
CA GLY A 89 -6.46 -29.12 17.74
C GLY A 89 -5.97 -28.79 16.33
N VAL A 90 -5.87 -29.84 15.52
CA VAL A 90 -5.38 -29.75 14.14
C VAL A 90 -6.48 -29.21 13.23
N ILE A 91 -6.27 -28.01 12.67
CA ILE A 91 -7.19 -27.41 11.69
C ILE A 91 -6.49 -27.19 10.35
N PRO A 92 -7.21 -27.32 9.22
CA PRO A 92 -6.67 -26.94 7.93
C PRO A 92 -6.59 -25.41 7.79
N VAL A 93 -5.48 -24.92 7.26
CA VAL A 93 -5.19 -23.50 7.02
C VAL A 93 -4.82 -23.32 5.55
N TRP A 94 -5.51 -22.42 4.86
CA TRP A 94 -5.13 -22.00 3.51
C TRP A 94 -3.84 -21.20 3.56
N ARG A 95 -2.84 -21.64 2.80
CA ARG A 95 -1.54 -20.97 2.64
C ARG A 95 -1.39 -20.52 1.19
N GLY A 96 -1.19 -19.22 0.99
CA GLY A 96 -0.79 -18.70 -0.32
C GLY A 96 0.67 -19.05 -0.59
N HIS A 97 0.95 -19.69 -1.72
CA HIS A 97 2.28 -20.06 -2.19
C HIS A 97 2.43 -19.66 -3.66
N ARG A 98 2.76 -18.39 -3.89
CA ARG A 98 3.13 -17.92 -5.23
C ARG A 98 4.50 -18.48 -5.58
N PRO A 99 4.68 -19.09 -6.76
CA PRO A 99 6.00 -19.47 -7.22
C PRO A 99 6.95 -18.27 -7.23
N PRO A 100 8.24 -18.42 -6.93
CA PRO A 100 9.18 -17.33 -7.14
C PRO A 100 9.40 -17.13 -8.64
N VAL A 101 9.40 -15.87 -9.08
CA VAL A 101 9.76 -15.49 -10.45
C VAL A 101 11.26 -15.69 -10.64
N THR A 102 11.62 -16.64 -11.50
CA THR A 102 13.01 -16.90 -11.89
C THR A 102 13.15 -16.68 -13.40
N THR A 103 13.58 -17.66 -14.18
CA THR A 103 13.53 -17.54 -15.65
C THR A 103 12.09 -17.68 -16.15
N PRO A 104 11.74 -17.13 -17.33
CA PRO A 104 10.41 -17.30 -17.90
C PRO A 104 9.96 -18.76 -17.94
N ASP A 105 10.80 -19.65 -18.50
CA ASP A 105 10.47 -21.08 -18.61
C ASP A 105 10.25 -21.77 -17.27
N GLN A 106 11.10 -21.49 -16.27
CA GLN A 106 10.96 -22.08 -14.93
C GLN A 106 9.72 -21.55 -14.22
N THR A 107 9.44 -20.26 -14.34
CA THR A 107 8.27 -19.63 -13.71
C THR A 107 6.98 -20.21 -14.30
N LEU A 108 6.87 -20.28 -15.63
CA LEU A 108 5.70 -20.87 -16.31
C LEU A 108 5.54 -22.36 -16.01
N THR A 109 6.65 -23.10 -15.90
CA THR A 109 6.62 -24.51 -15.48
C THR A 109 6.06 -24.67 -14.07
N ARG A 110 6.52 -23.85 -13.12
CA ARG A 110 6.02 -23.89 -11.73
C ARG A 110 4.54 -23.49 -11.62
N ILE A 111 4.07 -22.58 -12.46
CA ILE A 111 2.64 -22.22 -12.51
C ILE A 111 1.82 -23.42 -13.00
N ALA A 112 2.28 -24.11 -14.04
CA ALA A 112 1.62 -25.33 -14.50
C ALA A 112 1.59 -26.42 -13.42
N GLU A 113 2.71 -26.64 -12.72
CA GLU A 113 2.79 -27.55 -11.58
C GLU A 113 1.81 -27.16 -10.46
N ALA A 114 1.69 -25.87 -10.15
CA ALA A 114 0.78 -25.35 -9.14
C ALA A 114 -0.70 -25.54 -9.52
N VAL A 115 -1.07 -25.32 -10.78
CA VAL A 115 -2.43 -25.59 -11.30
C VAL A 115 -2.78 -27.08 -11.20
N VAL A 116 -1.83 -27.98 -11.51
CA VAL A 116 -2.03 -29.42 -11.36
C VAL A 116 -2.16 -29.81 -9.89
N ALA A 117 -1.27 -29.31 -9.02
CA ALA A 117 -1.33 -29.57 -7.58
C ALA A 117 -2.64 -29.09 -6.96
N TRP A 118 -3.16 -27.95 -7.43
CA TRP A 118 -4.47 -27.43 -7.03
C TRP A 118 -5.61 -28.36 -7.43
N HIS A 119 -5.63 -28.87 -8.67
CA HIS A 119 -6.60 -29.86 -9.09
C HIS A 119 -6.53 -31.15 -8.25
N GLU A 120 -5.33 -31.66 -7.99
CA GLU A 120 -5.13 -32.83 -7.14
C GLU A 120 -5.63 -32.60 -5.71
N LEU A 121 -5.43 -31.39 -5.17
CA LEU A 121 -5.96 -31.00 -3.88
C LEU A 121 -7.50 -31.03 -3.87
N LEU A 122 -8.14 -30.53 -4.92
CA LEU A 122 -9.59 -30.57 -5.05
C LEU A 122 -10.12 -32.02 -5.16
N VAL A 123 -9.42 -32.89 -5.88
CA VAL A 123 -9.73 -34.34 -5.93
C VAL A 123 -9.61 -34.97 -4.55
N GLU A 124 -8.60 -34.60 -3.79
CA GLU A 124 -8.44 -35.07 -2.42
C GLU A 124 -9.55 -34.53 -1.51
N LEU A 125 -9.94 -33.27 -1.63
CA LEU A 125 -11.07 -32.71 -0.88
C LEU A 125 -12.41 -33.34 -1.27
N ALA A 126 -12.57 -33.78 -2.52
CA ALA A 126 -13.75 -34.51 -2.97
C ALA A 126 -13.87 -35.89 -2.32
N THR A 127 -12.73 -36.59 -2.19
CA THR A 127 -12.69 -38.02 -1.85
C THR A 127 -12.32 -38.29 -0.40
N ASP A 128 -11.63 -37.35 0.24
CA ASP A 128 -10.86 -37.53 1.48
C ASP A 128 -10.12 -38.88 1.51
N ALA A 129 -9.51 -39.27 0.39
CA ALA A 129 -8.94 -40.61 0.22
C ALA A 129 -7.85 -40.95 1.27
N ARG A 130 -7.26 -39.93 1.90
CA ARG A 130 -6.24 -40.05 2.94
C ARG A 130 -6.79 -39.87 4.37
N GLY A 131 -8.10 -39.60 4.52
CA GLY A 131 -8.76 -39.37 5.80
C GLY A 131 -8.21 -38.16 6.57
N ARG A 132 -7.59 -37.19 5.89
CA ARG A 132 -6.88 -36.06 6.51
C ARG A 132 -7.84 -35.01 7.06
N PHE A 133 -9.03 -34.90 6.48
CA PHE A 133 -9.94 -33.79 6.76
C PHE A 133 -11.19 -34.21 7.53
N ALA A 134 -11.59 -35.49 7.47
CA ALA A 134 -12.77 -36.01 8.18
C ALA A 134 -12.74 -35.76 9.70
N ALA A 135 -11.56 -35.79 10.34
CA ALA A 135 -11.42 -35.53 11.77
C ALA A 135 -11.67 -34.05 12.16
N ALA A 136 -11.44 -33.12 11.22
CA ALA A 136 -11.64 -31.69 11.42
C ALA A 136 -13.04 -31.22 10.99
N ALA A 137 -13.77 -32.02 10.21
CA ALA A 137 -15.10 -31.69 9.74
C ALA A 137 -16.12 -31.75 10.90
N SER A 138 -16.89 -30.68 11.08
CA SER A 138 -17.99 -30.68 12.06
C SER A 138 -19.07 -31.69 11.63
N PRO A 139 -19.63 -32.51 12.55
CA PRO A 139 -20.64 -33.52 12.24
C PRO A 139 -22.02 -32.94 11.87
N ALA A 140 -22.14 -31.63 11.65
CA ALA A 140 -23.37 -31.00 11.17
C ALA A 140 -23.80 -31.68 9.86
N ALA A 141 -24.92 -32.39 9.92
CA ALA A 141 -25.57 -32.95 8.75
C ALA A 141 -26.20 -31.80 7.98
N ASP A 142 -25.87 -31.66 6.70
CA ASP A 142 -26.60 -30.69 5.88
C ASP A 142 -26.72 -31.13 4.42
N GLY A 143 -27.89 -30.84 3.85
CA GLY A 143 -28.32 -31.24 2.51
C GLY A 143 -27.65 -30.48 1.37
N THR A 144 -26.44 -29.94 1.58
CA THR A 144 -25.74 -29.11 0.60
C THR A 144 -25.05 -29.92 -0.49
N GLY A 145 -24.81 -31.22 -0.26
CA GLY A 145 -24.09 -32.09 -1.20
C GLY A 145 -22.57 -31.84 -1.24
N GLU A 146 -22.04 -31.04 -0.32
CA GLU A 146 -20.61 -30.71 -0.28
C GLU A 146 -19.78 -31.77 0.48
N PRO A 147 -18.58 -32.12 0.00
CA PRO A 147 -17.69 -33.03 0.70
C PRO A 147 -17.36 -32.55 2.13
N PRO A 148 -17.31 -33.44 3.13
CA PRO A 148 -16.92 -33.07 4.49
C PRO A 148 -15.56 -32.35 4.57
N ALA A 149 -14.60 -32.75 3.74
CA ALA A 149 -13.28 -32.13 3.68
C ALA A 149 -13.35 -30.69 3.15
N TRP A 150 -14.13 -30.43 2.11
CA TRP A 150 -14.38 -29.07 1.62
C TRP A 150 -14.98 -28.17 2.71
N ARG A 151 -15.98 -28.67 3.45
CA ARG A 151 -16.60 -27.93 4.55
C ARG A 151 -15.61 -27.63 5.68
N ALA A 152 -14.70 -28.57 5.98
CA ALA A 152 -13.67 -28.38 6.99
C ALA A 152 -12.68 -27.25 6.63
N VAL A 153 -12.43 -27.03 5.33
CA VAL A 153 -11.49 -25.99 4.86
C VAL A 153 -12.17 -24.66 4.55
N GLN A 154 -13.48 -24.65 4.27
CA GLN A 154 -14.27 -23.42 4.15
C GLN A 154 -14.69 -22.84 5.50
N GLY A 155 -15.06 -23.71 6.45
CA GLY A 155 -15.50 -23.31 7.78
C GLY A 155 -14.32 -23.12 8.73
N ARG A 156 -14.06 -21.89 9.16
CA ARG A 156 -13.06 -21.49 10.19
C ARG A 156 -11.58 -21.48 9.75
N GLY A 157 -11.25 -21.83 8.52
CA GLY A 157 -9.89 -21.67 7.99
C GLY A 157 -9.50 -20.19 7.96
N ARG A 158 -8.53 -19.78 8.78
CA ARG A 158 -7.85 -18.49 8.56
C ARG A 158 -7.14 -18.61 7.23
N VAL A 159 -7.47 -17.79 6.26
CA VAL A 159 -6.57 -17.60 5.12
C VAL A 159 -5.39 -16.82 5.69
N SER A 160 -4.29 -17.52 5.97
CA SER A 160 -3.02 -16.85 6.16
C SER A 160 -2.51 -16.53 4.77
N VAL A 161 -3.10 -15.50 4.16
CA VAL A 161 -2.37 -14.73 3.16
C VAL A 161 -1.26 -14.12 4.00
N TYR A 162 -0.02 -14.62 3.88
CA TYR A 162 1.09 -13.80 4.32
C TYR A 162 0.95 -12.53 3.50
N PRO A 163 0.59 -11.41 4.12
CA PRO A 163 0.69 -10.18 3.40
C PRO A 163 2.20 -10.00 3.30
N ALA A 164 2.76 -10.18 2.11
CA ALA A 164 4.03 -9.55 1.77
C ALA A 164 3.83 -8.01 1.67
N PHE A 165 2.97 -7.43 2.50
CA PHE A 165 3.22 -6.11 3.06
C PHE A 165 4.45 -6.33 3.95
N ARG A 166 5.61 -5.76 3.72
CA ARG A 166 5.89 -4.40 3.31
C ARG A 166 7.39 -4.36 3.08
N GLU A 167 7.80 -3.64 2.06
CA GLU A 167 8.69 -2.50 2.20
C GLU A 167 8.40 -1.68 0.94
N ARG A 168 7.73 -0.54 1.08
CA ARG A 168 7.77 0.43 -0.01
C ARG A 168 9.24 0.79 -0.19
N PRO A 169 9.78 0.81 -1.42
CA PRO A 169 11.18 1.18 -1.64
C PRO A 169 11.49 2.59 -1.11
N LEU A 170 10.44 3.44 -1.05
CA LEU A 170 10.51 4.82 -0.61
C LEU A 170 9.63 5.03 0.64
N PRO A 171 10.08 5.85 1.60
CA PRO A 171 9.28 6.19 2.77
C PRO A 171 8.04 6.98 2.36
N HIS A 172 6.97 6.89 3.14
CA HIS A 172 5.88 7.84 3.02
C HIS A 172 6.36 9.25 3.44
N PRO A 173 5.84 10.35 2.87
CA PRO A 173 6.17 11.72 3.31
C PRO A 173 6.02 11.96 4.82
N TRP A 174 5.02 11.36 5.47
CA TRP A 174 4.85 11.46 6.92
C TRP A 174 5.90 10.70 7.74
N GLU A 175 6.71 9.84 7.10
CA GLU A 175 7.82 9.08 7.71
C GLU A 175 9.16 9.82 7.58
N LEU A 176 9.22 10.93 6.85
CA LEU A 176 10.42 11.76 6.78
C LEU A 176 10.73 12.34 8.17
N SER A 177 12.00 12.36 8.53
CA SER A 177 12.50 13.19 9.63
C SER A 177 12.56 14.66 9.19
N TRP A 178 12.68 15.59 10.14
CA TRP A 178 12.92 16.98 9.77
C TRP A 178 14.26 17.11 9.05
N ALA A 179 15.29 16.37 9.48
CA ALA A 179 16.57 16.33 8.77
C ALA A 179 16.42 15.88 7.31
N ASP A 180 15.61 14.84 7.04
CA ASP A 180 15.33 14.36 5.68
C ASP A 180 14.61 15.43 4.83
N ALA A 181 13.70 16.21 5.44
CA ALA A 181 12.90 17.24 4.80
C ALA A 181 13.70 18.54 4.55
N GLU A 182 14.50 18.94 5.52
CA GLU A 182 15.31 20.17 5.47
C GLU A 182 16.51 20.02 4.53
N THR A 183 17.08 18.80 4.42
CA THR A 183 18.37 18.49 3.78
C THR A 183 18.74 19.51 2.67
N LEU A 184 19.66 20.41 3.03
CA LEU A 184 20.15 21.53 2.20
C LEU A 184 21.38 21.13 1.37
N ASP A 185 21.69 19.84 1.25
CA ASP A 185 22.95 19.34 0.68
C ASP A 185 23.14 19.66 -0.82
N GLY A 186 22.16 20.32 -1.45
CA GLY A 186 22.32 21.02 -2.72
C GLY A 186 21.38 22.20 -2.82
N VAL A 187 21.80 23.27 -3.47
CA VAL A 187 20.89 24.35 -3.89
C VAL A 187 19.84 23.71 -4.80
N PHE A 188 18.61 23.58 -4.31
CA PHE A 188 17.48 23.22 -5.14
C PHE A 188 17.28 24.33 -6.17
N ASP A 189 17.39 23.97 -7.44
CA ASP A 189 17.17 24.89 -8.55
C ASP A 189 15.85 24.51 -9.25
N PRO A 190 14.76 25.27 -9.03
CA PRO A 190 13.45 24.98 -9.62
C PRO A 190 13.50 24.99 -11.16
N ASP A 191 14.44 25.72 -11.77
CA ASP A 191 14.57 25.78 -13.24
C ASP A 191 15.06 24.44 -13.83
N THR A 192 15.66 23.57 -13.02
CA THR A 192 16.09 22.22 -13.46
C THR A 192 14.96 21.20 -13.45
N VAL A 193 13.90 21.43 -12.67
CA VAL A 193 12.83 20.45 -12.42
C VAL A 193 12.11 20.03 -13.70
N PRO A 194 11.68 20.94 -14.60
CA PRO A 194 10.97 20.54 -15.82
C PRO A 194 11.77 19.58 -16.70
N VAL A 195 13.09 19.78 -16.81
CA VAL A 195 13.97 18.95 -17.63
C VAL A 195 14.12 17.55 -17.03
N VAL A 196 14.35 17.47 -15.71
CA VAL A 196 14.48 16.19 -15.00
C VAL A 196 13.19 15.38 -15.11
N VAL A 197 12.06 16.01 -14.77
CA VAL A 197 10.75 15.33 -14.77
C VAL A 197 10.38 14.88 -16.19
N SER A 198 10.60 15.71 -17.20
CA SER A 198 10.36 15.31 -18.60
C SER A 198 11.20 14.08 -18.99
N GLY A 199 12.45 14.00 -18.54
CA GLY A 199 13.31 12.83 -18.73
C GLY A 199 12.75 11.56 -18.08
N LEU A 200 12.29 11.66 -16.84
CA LEU A 200 11.69 10.53 -16.10
C LEU A 200 10.39 10.03 -16.74
N VAL A 201 9.52 10.97 -17.13
CA VAL A 201 8.24 10.66 -17.81
C VAL A 201 8.50 10.04 -19.18
N ALA A 202 9.46 10.55 -19.95
CA ALA A 202 9.82 10.00 -21.25
C ALA A 202 10.42 8.59 -21.15
N ALA A 203 11.21 8.31 -20.10
CA ALA A 203 11.86 7.02 -19.91
C ALA A 203 10.88 5.88 -19.56
N SER A 204 9.75 6.20 -18.91
CA SER A 204 8.82 5.21 -18.37
C SER A 204 7.44 5.20 -19.03
N GLN A 205 7.06 6.29 -19.73
CA GLN A 205 5.75 6.59 -20.29
C GLN A 205 4.58 6.49 -19.28
N PRO A 206 3.73 7.53 -19.15
CA PRO A 206 2.57 7.43 -18.25
C PRO A 206 1.67 6.26 -18.65
N PRO A 207 1.23 5.41 -17.70
CA PRO A 207 0.27 4.38 -17.99
C PRO A 207 -1.08 5.01 -18.37
N SER A 208 -1.87 4.31 -19.17
CA SER A 208 -3.17 4.83 -19.60
C SER A 208 -4.11 5.06 -18.41
N ALA A 209 -5.07 5.98 -18.56
CA ALA A 209 -6.11 6.23 -17.56
C ALA A 209 -7.04 5.01 -17.31
N GLN A 210 -6.87 3.91 -18.04
CA GLN A 210 -7.56 2.62 -17.85
C GLN A 210 -6.66 1.54 -17.26
N ALA A 211 -5.34 1.76 -17.18
CA ALA A 211 -4.39 0.80 -16.63
C ALA A 211 -4.75 0.40 -15.18
N ASP A 212 -4.36 -0.80 -14.75
CA ASP A 212 -4.56 -1.21 -13.37
C ASP A 212 -3.87 -0.26 -12.40
N TRP A 213 -4.51 -0.01 -11.26
CA TRP A 213 -4.03 0.93 -10.25
C TRP A 213 -2.64 0.59 -9.72
N ARG A 214 -2.22 -0.70 -9.71
CA ARG A 214 -0.87 -1.10 -9.29
C ARG A 214 0.19 -0.68 -10.30
N LEU A 215 -0.11 -0.75 -11.60
CA LEU A 215 0.80 -0.28 -12.65
C LEU A 215 0.95 1.25 -12.57
N ARG A 216 -0.13 1.95 -12.23
CA ARG A 216 -0.10 3.39 -11.95
C ARG A 216 0.76 3.72 -10.74
N GLU A 217 0.59 2.99 -9.64
CA GLU A 217 1.37 3.18 -8.42
C GLU A 217 2.86 2.88 -8.65
N LEU A 218 3.19 1.79 -9.33
CA LEU A 218 4.56 1.45 -9.75
C LEU A 218 5.22 2.56 -10.56
N TRP A 219 4.47 3.13 -11.50
CA TRP A 219 4.95 4.24 -12.31
C TRP A 219 5.22 5.47 -11.43
N LEU A 220 4.29 5.84 -10.54
CA LEU A 220 4.47 6.95 -9.59
C LEU A 220 5.62 6.71 -8.62
N GLU A 221 5.81 5.49 -8.13
CA GLU A 221 6.96 5.12 -7.30
C GLU A 221 8.27 5.22 -8.08
N SER A 222 8.28 4.84 -9.36
CA SER A 222 9.46 4.99 -10.24
C SER A 222 9.80 6.47 -10.47
N ILE A 223 8.81 7.33 -10.69
CA ILE A 223 9.01 8.78 -10.77
C ILE A 223 9.57 9.31 -9.44
N SER A 224 8.95 8.93 -8.32
CA SER A 224 9.39 9.32 -6.98
C SER A 224 10.83 8.90 -6.71
N ALA A 225 11.23 7.70 -7.12
CA ALA A 225 12.59 7.19 -6.98
C ALA A 225 13.59 8.04 -7.78
N GLY A 226 13.26 8.39 -9.03
CA GLY A 226 14.08 9.26 -9.86
C GLY A 226 14.21 10.68 -9.28
N LEU A 227 13.15 11.22 -8.69
CA LEU A 227 13.20 12.51 -8.00
C LEU A 227 14.04 12.44 -6.73
N VAL A 228 13.91 11.37 -5.94
CA VAL A 228 14.71 11.14 -4.73
C VAL A 228 16.19 10.96 -5.07
N GLU A 229 16.53 10.23 -6.13
CA GLU A 229 17.91 10.09 -6.61
C GLU A 229 18.51 11.45 -6.99
N ARG A 230 17.72 12.32 -7.63
CA ARG A 230 18.19 13.62 -8.12
C ARG A 230 18.24 14.72 -7.07
N TYR A 231 17.24 14.79 -6.20
CA TYR A 231 16.99 15.92 -5.30
C TYR A 231 17.09 15.56 -3.82
N GLY A 232 17.16 14.27 -3.48
CA GLY A 232 17.23 13.79 -2.10
C GLY A 232 15.88 13.32 -1.55
N ARG A 233 15.91 12.79 -0.32
CA ARG A 233 14.77 12.09 0.31
C ARG A 233 13.52 12.95 0.44
N TRP A 234 13.65 14.25 0.69
CA TRP A 234 12.52 15.17 0.79
C TRP A 234 11.60 15.10 -0.43
N ALA A 235 12.12 14.82 -1.63
CA ALA A 235 11.37 14.85 -2.87
C ALA A 235 10.20 13.86 -2.91
N VAL A 236 10.15 12.84 -2.05
CA VAL A 236 9.04 11.87 -1.99
C VAL A 236 7.68 12.51 -1.67
N GLY A 237 7.68 13.71 -1.08
CA GLY A 237 6.48 14.49 -0.76
C GLY A 237 5.76 15.13 -1.94
N TRP A 238 6.33 15.09 -3.16
CA TRP A 238 5.77 15.78 -4.33
C TRP A 238 4.31 15.39 -4.65
N ARG A 239 3.87 14.16 -4.30
CA ARG A 239 2.50 13.67 -4.52
C ARG A 239 1.66 13.61 -3.24
N TRP A 240 2.10 14.28 -2.17
CA TRP A 240 1.31 14.38 -0.93
C TRP A 240 0.20 15.42 -1.11
N SER A 241 -0.84 14.98 -1.81
CA SER A 241 -1.93 15.80 -2.32
C SER A 241 -2.88 16.29 -1.24
N VAL A 242 -3.48 17.46 -1.46
CA VAL A 242 -4.66 17.91 -0.72
C VAL A 242 -5.85 16.95 -0.97
N GLY A 243 -6.48 16.48 0.11
CA GLY A 243 -7.63 15.56 0.07
C GLY A 243 -7.30 14.19 -0.51
N GLU A 244 -8.32 13.45 -0.98
CA GLU A 244 -8.29 12.02 -1.32
C GLU A 244 -7.44 11.64 -2.58
N GLY A 245 -6.35 12.35 -2.84
CA GLY A 245 -5.39 12.03 -3.90
C GLY A 245 -4.43 10.90 -3.51
N ASP A 246 -3.31 10.77 -4.23
CA ASP A 246 -2.46 9.56 -4.20
C ASP A 246 -1.95 9.18 -2.80
N LEU A 247 -1.58 10.16 -1.97
CA LEU A 247 -1.05 9.94 -0.61
C LEU A 247 -1.89 10.57 0.51
N ASP A 248 -3.03 11.19 0.16
CA ASP A 248 -4.05 11.81 1.03
C ASP A 248 -3.56 12.86 2.07
N GLY A 249 -4.33 13.94 2.22
CA GLY A 249 -4.19 14.90 3.32
C GLY A 249 -2.90 15.68 3.43
N GLY A 250 -2.15 15.78 2.33
CA GLY A 250 -0.93 16.57 2.26
C GLY A 250 -1.17 17.99 1.75
N PRO A 251 -0.09 18.79 1.65
CA PRO A 251 -0.18 20.19 1.30
C PRO A 251 -0.14 20.44 -0.21
N VAL A 252 0.15 19.46 -1.08
CA VAL A 252 0.35 19.70 -2.51
C VAL A 252 -1.00 19.82 -3.24
N GLY A 253 -1.27 20.96 -3.85
CA GLY A 253 -2.52 21.23 -4.58
C GLY A 253 -2.42 21.05 -6.10
N SER A 254 -1.21 21.16 -6.67
CA SER A 254 -0.98 21.01 -8.12
C SER A 254 -0.98 19.56 -8.61
N TRP A 255 -1.04 18.60 -7.69
CA TRP A 255 -1.24 17.18 -7.97
C TRP A 255 -2.29 16.59 -7.05
N CYS A 256 -3.29 15.90 -7.62
CA CYS A 256 -4.29 15.15 -6.87
C CYS A 256 -3.98 13.65 -6.96
N CYS A 257 -4.29 13.04 -8.11
CA CYS A 257 -3.98 11.65 -8.39
C CYS A 257 -3.70 11.46 -9.88
N LEU A 258 -3.10 10.31 -10.24
CA LEU A 258 -2.77 10.04 -11.64
C LEU A 258 -3.99 10.14 -12.58
N SER A 259 -5.15 9.64 -12.15
CA SER A 259 -6.36 9.64 -13.00
C SER A 259 -6.92 11.03 -13.30
N HIS A 260 -6.65 12.03 -12.46
CA HIS A 260 -7.15 13.39 -12.64
C HIS A 260 -6.07 14.36 -13.11
N SER A 261 -4.80 14.05 -12.85
CA SER A 261 -3.69 14.96 -13.13
C SER A 261 -2.87 14.55 -14.35
N ALA A 262 -2.93 13.28 -14.79
CA ALA A 262 -2.26 12.83 -15.99
C ALA A 262 -3.10 13.07 -17.25
N GLU A 263 -2.50 13.74 -18.23
CA GLU A 263 -3.09 14.01 -19.54
C GLU A 263 -2.15 13.54 -20.65
N THR A 264 -1.47 14.47 -21.32
CA THR A 264 -0.37 14.17 -22.24
C THR A 264 0.92 13.95 -21.44
N PRO A 265 1.95 13.26 -21.97
CA PRO A 265 3.24 13.13 -21.31
C PRO A 265 3.82 14.50 -20.90
N GLU A 266 3.70 15.51 -21.76
CA GLU A 266 4.20 16.86 -21.51
C GLU A 266 3.42 17.57 -20.40
N ALA A 267 2.08 17.52 -20.44
CA ALA A 267 1.25 18.12 -19.39
C ALA A 267 1.43 17.39 -18.05
N THR A 268 1.58 16.07 -18.08
CA THR A 268 1.85 15.24 -16.89
C THR A 268 3.20 15.62 -16.28
N ALA A 269 4.24 15.78 -17.10
CA ALA A 269 5.55 16.23 -16.65
C ALA A 269 5.49 17.65 -16.05
N ALA A 270 4.72 18.55 -16.65
CA ALA A 270 4.51 19.90 -16.10
C ALA A 270 3.79 19.87 -14.75
N GLY A 271 2.77 19.03 -14.58
CA GLY A 271 2.05 18.86 -13.32
C GLY A 271 2.94 18.31 -12.20
N ILE A 272 3.74 17.28 -12.49
CA ILE A 272 4.71 16.71 -11.54
C ILE A 272 5.78 17.74 -11.16
N ALA A 273 6.26 18.53 -12.13
CA ALA A 273 7.23 19.57 -11.88
C ALA A 273 6.67 20.67 -10.96
N ALA A 274 5.44 21.13 -11.22
CA ALA A 274 4.75 22.08 -10.35
C ALA A 274 4.57 21.53 -8.93
N ALA A 275 4.20 20.27 -8.81
CA ALA A 275 3.98 19.58 -7.53
C ALA A 275 5.25 19.45 -6.69
N LEU A 276 6.39 19.13 -7.31
CA LEU A 276 7.66 19.07 -6.60
C LEU A 276 8.12 20.47 -6.13
N VAL A 277 7.96 21.50 -6.96
CA VAL A 277 8.29 22.89 -6.58
C VAL A 277 7.39 23.37 -5.45
N GLU A 278 6.08 23.15 -5.56
CA GLU A 278 5.10 23.50 -4.53
C GLU A 278 5.40 22.80 -3.19
N TRP A 279 5.79 21.52 -3.24
CA TRP A 279 6.23 20.78 -2.07
C TRP A 279 7.48 21.40 -1.45
N ARG A 280 8.47 21.81 -2.26
CA ARG A 280 9.67 22.48 -1.75
C ARG A 280 9.35 23.82 -1.09
N GLU A 281 8.52 24.65 -1.74
CA GLU A 281 8.09 25.94 -1.20
C GLU A 281 7.39 25.79 0.17
N TRP A 282 6.60 24.72 0.33
CA TRP A 282 6.00 24.40 1.63
C TRP A 282 7.05 24.05 2.70
N LEU A 283 8.07 23.26 2.36
CA LEU A 283 9.15 22.95 3.28
C LEU A 283 9.96 24.19 3.68
N ASP A 284 10.20 25.10 2.73
CA ASP A 284 10.89 26.36 3.00
C ASP A 284 10.05 27.29 3.92
N ASP A 285 8.73 27.40 3.69
CA ASP A 285 7.82 28.15 4.58
C ASP A 285 7.77 27.55 6.01
N LEU A 286 7.85 26.22 6.13
CA LEU A 286 7.96 25.56 7.43
C LEU A 286 9.29 25.86 8.13
N ALA A 287 10.41 25.85 7.40
CA ALA A 287 11.71 26.21 7.95
C ALA A 287 11.70 27.66 8.48
N GLU A 288 11.16 28.61 7.72
CA GLU A 288 11.00 30.00 8.15
C GLU A 288 10.08 30.14 9.39
N ARG A 289 9.05 29.29 9.50
CA ARG A 289 8.22 29.22 10.72
C ARG A 289 9.01 28.69 11.90
N PHE A 290 9.80 27.63 11.72
CA PHE A 290 10.59 27.05 12.79
C PHE A 290 11.64 28.05 13.29
N ASP A 291 12.34 28.76 12.40
CA ASP A 291 13.30 29.82 12.74
C ASP A 291 12.68 30.97 13.56
N ARG A 292 11.39 31.25 13.38
CA ARG A 292 10.68 32.28 14.15
C ARG A 292 10.37 31.86 15.59
N PHE A 293 10.24 30.56 15.84
CA PHE A 293 9.90 30.04 17.16
C PHE A 293 11.12 29.49 17.90
N LEU A 294 12.00 28.79 17.21
CA LEU A 294 13.15 28.11 17.80
C LEU A 294 14.35 29.05 17.99
N PRO A 295 15.17 28.83 19.05
CA PRO A 295 15.02 27.80 20.07
C PRO A 295 13.92 28.11 21.09
N LEU A 296 13.11 27.10 21.46
CA LEU A 296 12.12 27.19 22.53
C LEU A 296 12.61 26.41 23.77
N PRO A 297 12.84 27.09 24.91
CA PRO A 297 13.05 26.42 26.18
C PRO A 297 11.86 25.53 26.55
N ALA A 298 12.11 24.39 27.20
CA ALA A 298 11.05 23.47 27.58
C ALA A 298 10.05 24.07 28.58
N ASP A 299 10.49 25.01 29.42
CA ASP A 299 9.69 25.70 30.42
C ASP A 299 8.92 26.92 29.88
N ASP A 300 9.14 27.30 28.61
CA ASP A 300 8.37 28.37 27.94
C ASP A 300 7.04 27.85 27.38
N VAL A 301 6.11 27.54 28.29
CA VAL A 301 4.78 27.02 27.94
C VAL A 301 4.05 27.94 26.95
N ASP A 302 4.07 29.26 27.17
CA ASP A 302 3.40 30.24 26.29
C ASP A 302 4.05 30.30 24.89
N GLY A 303 5.36 30.09 24.79
CA GLY A 303 6.08 29.95 23.52
C GLY A 303 5.64 28.71 22.75
N TRP A 304 5.60 27.56 23.42
CA TRP A 304 5.14 26.29 22.85
C TRP A 304 3.69 26.36 22.40
N GLU A 305 2.78 26.90 23.23
CA GLU A 305 1.37 27.04 22.87
C GLU A 305 1.18 27.85 21.58
N ARG A 306 1.90 28.99 21.47
CA ARG A 306 1.84 29.84 20.28
C ARG A 306 2.41 29.14 19.04
N ALA A 307 3.53 28.44 19.16
CA ALA A 307 4.13 27.71 18.06
C ALA A 307 3.19 26.60 17.54
N VAL A 308 2.63 25.80 18.44
CA VAL A 308 1.72 24.70 18.07
C VAL A 308 0.45 25.23 17.43
N ALA A 309 -0.22 26.21 18.04
CA ALA A 309 -1.45 26.77 17.48
C ALA A 309 -1.20 27.40 16.09
N HIS A 310 -0.04 28.05 15.91
CA HIS A 310 0.35 28.62 14.62
C HIS A 310 0.55 27.55 13.54
N LEU A 311 1.25 26.46 13.85
CA LEU A 311 1.50 25.39 12.88
C LEU A 311 0.25 24.59 12.56
N VAL A 312 -0.60 24.28 13.55
CA VAL A 312 -1.89 23.61 13.32
C VAL A 312 -2.75 24.43 12.36
N THR A 313 -2.81 25.75 12.56
CA THR A 313 -3.56 26.66 11.68
C THR A 313 -2.94 26.70 10.28
N ALA A 314 -1.62 26.84 10.17
CA ALA A 314 -0.93 26.89 8.88
C ALA A 314 -1.13 25.59 8.07
N VAL A 315 -1.05 24.43 8.70
CA VAL A 315 -1.33 23.14 8.05
C VAL A 315 -2.80 23.08 7.62
N GLY A 316 -3.73 23.46 8.50
CA GLY A 316 -5.15 23.50 8.21
C GLY A 316 -5.48 24.36 6.98
N ASP A 317 -4.99 25.59 6.95
CA ASP A 317 -5.14 26.51 5.82
C ASP A 317 -4.55 25.92 4.53
N ARG A 318 -3.37 25.30 4.62
CA ARG A 318 -2.65 24.75 3.47
C ARG A 318 -3.33 23.53 2.86
N THR A 319 -3.87 22.67 3.72
CA THR A 319 -4.54 21.42 3.37
C THR A 319 -6.05 21.58 3.21
N GLN A 320 -6.57 22.79 3.45
CA GLN A 320 -8.01 23.11 3.40
C GLN A 320 -8.87 22.23 4.33
N TYR A 321 -8.26 21.64 5.37
CA TYR A 321 -8.91 20.71 6.29
C TYR A 321 -9.55 19.49 5.59
N GLU A 322 -9.04 19.10 4.42
CA GLU A 322 -9.54 17.99 3.62
C GLU A 322 -9.32 16.61 4.26
N SER A 323 -9.58 15.51 3.54
CA SER A 323 -9.29 14.16 4.06
C SER A 323 -7.85 14.07 4.58
N GLY A 324 -7.63 13.37 5.70
CA GLY A 324 -6.30 13.03 6.19
C GLY A 324 -5.41 14.19 6.69
N TRP A 325 -5.88 15.45 6.66
CA TRP A 325 -5.05 16.63 6.96
C TRP A 325 -4.32 16.58 8.31
N TYR A 326 -4.94 15.91 9.29
CA TYR A 326 -4.39 15.77 10.64
C TYR A 326 -3.13 14.90 10.68
N ASP A 327 -2.88 14.05 9.68
CA ASP A 327 -1.63 13.31 9.59
C ASP A 327 -0.49 14.23 9.13
N CYS A 328 -0.76 15.15 8.20
CA CYS A 328 0.17 16.25 7.89
C CYS A 328 0.45 17.12 9.12
N CYS A 329 -0.59 17.44 9.89
CA CYS A 329 -0.44 18.19 11.13
C CYS A 329 0.47 17.47 12.14
N LYS A 330 0.28 16.16 12.33
CA LYS A 330 1.14 15.35 13.21
C LYS A 330 2.58 15.33 12.73
N THR A 331 2.82 15.18 11.43
CA THR A 331 4.16 15.21 10.84
C THR A 331 4.85 16.54 11.10
N VAL A 332 4.19 17.67 10.81
CA VAL A 332 4.77 19.02 11.02
C VAL A 332 5.07 19.30 12.49
N LEU A 333 4.17 18.92 13.40
CA LEU A 333 4.44 19.05 14.84
C LEU A 333 5.58 18.12 15.28
N GLY A 334 5.68 16.92 14.71
CA GLY A 334 6.81 16.02 14.92
C GLY A 334 8.14 16.62 14.46
N TRP A 335 8.15 17.31 13.32
CA TRP A 335 9.32 18.04 12.83
C TRP A 335 9.70 19.22 13.71
N LEU A 336 8.74 20.01 14.21
CA LEU A 336 9.03 21.08 15.17
C LEU A 336 9.71 20.52 16.43
N LEU A 337 9.16 19.43 16.98
CA LEU A 337 9.73 18.78 18.16
C LEU A 337 11.12 18.18 17.87
N GLU A 338 11.35 17.65 16.67
CA GLU A 338 12.68 17.20 16.22
C GLU A 338 13.69 18.35 16.17
N ALA A 339 13.31 19.46 15.52
CA ALA A 339 14.15 20.65 15.40
C ALA A 339 14.45 21.29 16.77
N ALA A 340 13.54 21.12 17.75
CA ALA A 340 13.76 21.52 19.13
C ALA A 340 14.62 20.53 19.94
N GLY A 341 15.06 19.41 19.35
CA GLY A 341 15.91 18.41 20.00
C GLY A 341 15.18 17.40 20.89
N ILE A 342 13.88 17.18 20.68
CA ILE A 342 13.12 16.17 21.42
C ILE A 342 13.33 14.78 20.79
N GLU A 343 13.69 13.81 21.63
CA GLU A 343 13.98 12.42 21.24
C GLU A 343 12.78 11.69 20.60
N PRO A 344 13.01 10.80 19.61
CA PRO A 344 11.96 10.21 18.78
C PRO A 344 10.81 9.53 19.54
N GLU A 345 11.11 8.68 20.53
CA GLU A 345 10.11 7.98 21.34
C GLU A 345 9.24 8.97 22.11
N ARG A 346 9.87 10.01 22.68
CA ARG A 346 9.17 11.05 23.41
C ARG A 346 8.29 11.88 22.48
N ARG A 347 8.75 12.23 21.27
CA ARG A 347 7.91 12.93 20.28
C ARG A 347 6.66 12.13 19.94
N LYS A 348 6.83 10.82 19.72
CA LYS A 348 5.70 9.92 19.40
C LYS A 348 4.66 9.96 20.53
N ASP A 349 5.11 9.78 21.78
CA ASP A 349 4.22 9.82 22.93
C ASP A 349 3.50 11.18 23.06
N LEU A 350 4.21 12.29 22.87
CA LEU A 350 3.63 13.64 22.90
C LEU A 350 2.52 13.81 21.86
N LEU A 351 2.78 13.42 20.61
CA LEU A 351 1.84 13.55 19.50
C LEU A 351 0.64 12.60 19.63
N GLU A 352 0.87 11.37 20.10
CA GLU A 352 -0.21 10.41 20.33
C GLU A 352 -1.21 10.94 21.36
N HIS A 353 -0.74 11.59 22.42
CA HIS A 353 -1.60 12.14 23.46
C HIS A 353 -2.28 13.47 23.07
N ALA A 354 -1.54 14.38 22.42
CA ALA A 354 -2.04 15.71 22.14
C ALA A 354 -2.99 15.75 20.93
N VAL A 355 -2.73 14.94 19.89
CA VAL A 355 -3.39 15.09 18.59
C VAL A 355 -4.37 13.96 18.26
N SER A 356 -4.10 12.72 18.69
CA SER A 356 -4.90 11.57 18.25
C SER A 356 -6.37 11.67 18.69
N GLY A 357 -7.28 11.54 17.72
CA GLY A 357 -8.73 11.59 17.94
C GLY A 357 -9.30 12.98 18.19
N ARG A 358 -8.49 14.04 18.12
CA ARG A 358 -8.94 15.44 18.30
C ARG A 358 -9.39 16.12 17.01
N PHE A 359 -8.84 15.69 15.88
CA PHE A 359 -9.16 16.19 14.54
C PHE A 359 -9.89 15.15 13.70
N ALA A 360 -10.61 15.61 12.68
CA ALA A 360 -11.37 14.79 11.76
C ALA A 360 -11.19 15.30 10.32
N SER A 361 -11.31 14.39 9.35
CA SER A 361 -11.34 14.71 7.92
C SER A 361 -12.49 15.66 7.58
N TRP A 362 -12.27 16.58 6.64
CA TRP A 362 -13.27 17.54 6.13
C TRP A 362 -13.86 18.49 7.17
N VAL A 363 -13.15 18.71 8.27
CA VAL A 363 -13.63 19.54 9.38
C VAL A 363 -12.53 20.50 9.82
N GLU A 364 -12.78 21.79 9.62
CA GLU A 364 -12.03 22.84 10.30
C GLU A 364 -12.30 22.73 11.82
N PRO A 365 -11.26 22.51 12.65
CA PRO A 365 -11.44 22.39 14.07
C PRO A 365 -11.82 23.75 14.67
N ALA A 366 -12.73 23.75 15.64
CA ALA A 366 -13.03 24.95 16.39
C ALA A 366 -11.75 25.47 17.08
N ARG A 367 -11.60 26.80 17.17
CA ARG A 367 -10.44 27.45 17.83
C ARG A 367 -10.11 26.86 19.21
N ALA A 368 -11.12 26.56 20.02
CA ALA A 368 -10.93 25.97 21.35
C ALA A 368 -10.27 24.57 21.31
N VAL A 369 -10.48 23.80 20.23
CA VAL A 369 -9.81 22.51 20.03
C VAL A 369 -8.33 22.74 19.73
N VAL A 370 -8.00 23.70 18.86
CA VAL A 370 -6.60 24.06 18.55
C VAL A 370 -5.87 24.57 19.81
N GLU A 371 -6.51 25.45 20.58
CA GLU A 371 -5.97 25.95 21.85
C GLU A 371 -5.74 24.81 22.85
N SER A 372 -6.69 23.87 22.99
CA SER A 372 -6.53 22.71 23.87
C SER A 372 -5.40 21.78 23.44
N VAL A 373 -5.21 21.55 22.14
CA VAL A 373 -4.09 20.73 21.63
C VAL A 373 -2.75 21.41 21.91
N ALA A 374 -2.68 22.73 21.70
CA ALA A 374 -1.49 23.52 21.97
C ALA A 374 -1.11 23.51 23.45
N GLU A 375 -2.08 23.75 24.34
CA GLU A 375 -1.93 23.71 25.80
C GLU A 375 -1.47 22.32 26.28
N ASP A 376 -2.12 21.25 25.79
CA ASP A 376 -1.79 19.87 26.17
C ASP A 376 -0.36 19.50 25.74
N LEU A 377 0.06 19.87 24.53
CA LEU A 377 1.41 19.60 24.04
C LEU A 377 2.46 20.40 24.85
N ALA A 378 2.24 21.70 25.02
CA ALA A 378 3.17 22.60 25.71
C ALA A 378 3.42 22.17 27.16
N ARG A 379 2.36 21.83 27.90
CA ARG A 379 2.48 21.34 29.28
C ARG A 379 3.29 20.06 29.37
N ARG A 380 3.09 19.12 28.44
CA ARG A 380 3.82 17.84 28.45
C ARG A 380 5.28 17.99 28.05
N VAL A 381 5.59 18.95 27.18
CA VAL A 381 6.98 19.33 26.93
C VAL A 381 7.61 19.84 28.24
N ALA A 382 6.94 20.74 28.97
CA ALA A 382 7.46 21.31 30.22
C ALA A 382 7.61 20.32 31.39
N VAL A 383 6.62 19.44 31.61
CA VAL A 383 6.56 18.56 32.81
C VAL A 383 7.71 17.57 32.89
N ASP A 384 8.20 17.05 31.76
CA ASP A 384 9.23 16.01 31.77
C ASP A 384 10.67 16.57 31.71
N HIS A 385 10.85 17.90 31.77
CA HIS A 385 12.16 18.56 31.92
C HIS A 385 12.44 19.06 33.34
N ALA A 386 11.47 18.96 34.26
CA ALA A 386 11.60 19.27 35.68
C ALA A 386 11.99 18.02 36.49
#